data_AF-A0A2M7BYI8-F1
#
_entry.id   AF-A0A2M7BYI8-F1
#
_cell.length_a   1.000
_cell.length_b   1.000
_cell.length_c   1.000
_cell.angle_alpha   90.00
_cell.angle_beta   90.00
_cell.angle_gamma   90.00
#
_symmetry.space_group_name_H-M   'P 1'
#
loop_
_entity.id
_entity.type
_entity.pdbx_description
1 polymer ?
#
loop_
_entity_poly.entity_id
_entity_poly.type
_entity_poly.pdbx_seq_one_letter_code
_entity_poly.pdbx_strand_id
1 'polypeptide(L)'
;GGPDRGYIYTVNSNLDWGQDLKRLKNWVDEKNIDKIYIDYFGGGDAKYYLKEKFAPWWGQKDPKELPKGSYLAVSVTFLQGGRGEPGPGFEQPTGYYQWLSFYQPVAKIGYSIFVYQIDPAPLLP
;
A
#
# COMPACT_ATOMS: atom_id res chain seq x y z
N GLY A 1 16.57 24.44 21.17
CA GLY A 1 16.31 24.41 19.72
C GLY A 1 15.86 23.01 19.39
N GLY A 2 14.59 22.85 19.03
CA GLY A 2 13.95 21.55 18.81
C GLY A 2 14.31 20.92 17.45
N PRO A 3 14.22 19.59 17.31
CA PRO A 3 14.52 18.90 16.06
C PRO A 3 13.25 18.73 15.22
N ASP A 4 12.89 19.75 14.45
CA ASP A 4 11.63 19.77 13.69
C ASP A 4 11.80 19.51 12.17
N ARG A 5 12.92 18.87 11.75
CA ARG A 5 13.23 18.64 10.32
C ARG A 5 13.96 17.32 10.02
N GLY A 6 13.57 16.24 10.67
CA GLY A 6 14.21 14.92 10.54
C GLY A 6 13.61 13.97 9.49
N TYR A 7 13.14 14.44 8.33
CA TYR A 7 12.47 13.57 7.33
C TYR A 7 13.17 13.44 5.98
N ILE A 8 14.40 13.97 5.84
CA ILE A 8 15.16 13.79 4.60
C ILE A 8 16.46 13.06 4.96
N TYR A 9 16.59 11.81 4.49
CA TYR A 9 17.81 10.98 4.49
C TYR A 9 18.14 10.06 5.69
N THR A 10 17.17 9.36 6.28
CA THR A 10 17.44 8.03 6.89
C THR A 10 16.99 6.90 5.96
N VAL A 11 17.54 6.86 4.74
CA VAL A 11 17.17 5.88 3.69
C VAL A 11 17.91 4.53 3.83
N ASN A 12 18.67 4.27 4.91
CA ASN A 12 19.55 3.09 4.93
C ASN A 12 19.51 2.22 6.19
N SER A 13 18.42 2.21 6.97
CA SER A 13 18.29 1.23 8.06
C SER A 13 16.88 0.72 8.35
N ASN A 14 15.84 1.29 7.75
CA ASN A 14 14.46 0.89 8.00
C ASN A 14 13.64 0.64 6.71
N LEU A 15 14.32 0.51 5.57
CA LEU A 15 13.67 0.12 4.33
C LEU A 15 13.30 -1.36 4.42
N ASP A 16 12.06 -1.72 4.11
CA ASP A 16 11.66 -3.12 4.10
C ASP A 16 12.38 -3.86 2.94
N TRP A 17 13.29 -4.76 3.31
CA TRP A 17 14.02 -5.65 2.39
C TRP A 17 13.24 -6.91 2.01
N GLY A 18 11.94 -6.94 2.29
CA GLY A 18 11.00 -8.03 2.03
C GLY A 18 10.59 -8.83 3.27
N GLN A 19 10.84 -8.34 4.48
CA GLN A 19 10.36 -8.99 5.70
C GLN A 19 8.84 -8.94 5.79
N ASP A 20 8.21 -7.80 5.44
CA ASP A 20 6.74 -7.71 5.46
C ASP A 20 6.14 -8.29 4.18
N LEU A 21 6.89 -8.38 3.08
CA LEU A 21 6.49 -9.20 1.93
C LEU A 21 6.40 -10.70 2.27
N LYS A 22 7.33 -11.24 3.08
CA LYS A 22 7.21 -12.63 3.58
C LYS A 22 5.97 -12.81 4.45
N ARG A 23 5.68 -11.85 5.34
CA ARG A 23 4.47 -11.88 6.18
C ARG A 23 3.20 -11.74 5.33
N LEU A 24 3.22 -10.90 4.30
CA LEU A 24 2.11 -10.73 3.36
C LEU A 24 1.86 -12.02 2.58
N LYS A 25 2.92 -12.67 2.11
CA LYS A 25 2.83 -13.99 1.47
C LYS A 25 2.15 -15.02 2.37
N ASN A 26 2.58 -15.11 3.63
CA ASN A 26 1.97 -16.04 4.58
C ASN A 26 0.47 -15.75 4.77
N TRP A 27 0.10 -14.48 4.94
CA TRP A 27 -1.30 -14.08 5.06
C TRP A 27 -2.12 -14.40 3.79
N VAL A 28 -1.56 -14.16 2.60
CA VAL A 28 -2.18 -14.48 1.30
C VAL A 28 -2.45 -15.98 1.18
N ASP A 29 -1.50 -16.82 1.60
CA ASP A 29 -1.65 -18.27 1.58
C ASP A 29 -2.67 -18.76 2.61
N GLU A 30 -2.61 -18.27 3.84
CA GLU A 30 -3.55 -18.61 4.92
C GLU A 30 -5.00 -18.26 4.55
N LYS A 31 -5.20 -17.18 3.78
CA LYS A 31 -6.52 -16.74 3.32
C LYS A 31 -6.95 -17.37 2.00
N ASN A 32 -6.13 -18.23 1.38
CA ASN A 32 -6.38 -18.81 0.06
C ASN A 32 -6.70 -17.76 -1.00
N ILE A 33 -5.94 -16.67 -1.01
CA ILE A 33 -6.11 -15.60 -2.00
C ILE A 33 -5.34 -15.97 -3.27
N ASP A 34 -6.06 -16.02 -4.40
CA ASP A 34 -5.47 -16.39 -5.70
C ASP A 34 -4.78 -15.23 -6.40
N LYS A 35 -5.19 -13.98 -6.11
CA LYS A 35 -4.61 -12.79 -6.73
C LYS A 35 -4.72 -11.57 -5.80
N ILE A 36 -3.63 -10.81 -5.71
CA ILE A 36 -3.55 -9.59 -4.93
C ILE A 36 -2.79 -8.50 -5.69
N TYR A 37 -3.34 -7.30 -5.69
CA TYR A 37 -2.73 -6.11 -6.27
C TYR A 37 -1.83 -5.45 -5.23
N ILE A 38 -0.64 -4.99 -5.63
CA ILE A 38 0.35 -4.50 -4.68
C ILE A 38 1.03 -3.23 -5.18
N ASP A 39 1.02 -2.21 -4.33
CA ASP A 39 1.88 -1.03 -4.43
C ASP A 39 2.79 -0.94 -3.21
N TYR A 40 4.04 -1.36 -3.38
CA TYR A 40 4.98 -1.64 -2.29
C TYR A 40 6.17 -0.68 -2.29
N PHE A 41 6.42 -0.07 -1.14
CA PHE A 41 7.58 0.78 -0.86
C PHE A 41 8.62 -0.02 -0.08
N GLY A 42 9.66 -0.49 -0.78
CA GLY A 42 10.77 -1.22 -0.16
C GLY A 42 11.77 -1.75 -1.19
N GLY A 43 12.84 -2.38 -0.71
CA GLY A 43 13.88 -2.99 -1.55
C GLY A 43 13.61 -4.45 -1.94
N GLY A 44 12.57 -5.07 -1.39
CA GLY A 44 12.15 -6.44 -1.73
C GLY A 44 11.32 -6.52 -3.01
N ASP A 45 11.37 -7.67 -3.69
CA ASP A 45 10.55 -7.95 -4.87
C ASP A 45 9.25 -8.68 -4.50
N ALA A 46 8.12 -7.98 -4.57
CA ALA A 46 6.80 -8.56 -4.29
C ALA A 46 6.45 -9.73 -5.21
N LYS A 47 6.85 -9.68 -6.49
CA LYS A 47 6.61 -10.76 -7.45
C LYS A 47 7.41 -12.01 -7.09
N TYR A 48 8.64 -11.86 -6.58
CA TYR A 48 9.43 -13.00 -6.09
C TYR A 48 8.72 -13.76 -4.98
N TYR A 49 8.11 -13.05 -4.01
CA TYR A 49 7.44 -13.69 -2.88
C TYR A 49 6.07 -14.27 -3.24
N LEU A 50 5.27 -13.57 -4.04
CA LEU A 50 3.87 -13.90 -4.31
C LEU A 50 3.64 -14.61 -5.66
N LYS A 51 4.66 -14.66 -6.51
CA LYS A 51 4.66 -15.41 -7.78
C LYS A 51 3.43 -15.09 -8.63
N GLU A 52 2.67 -16.10 -9.04
CA GLU A 52 1.46 -15.99 -9.86
C GLU A 52 0.33 -15.20 -9.19
N LYS A 53 0.34 -15.08 -7.86
CA LYS A 53 -0.67 -14.33 -7.10
C LYS A 53 -0.43 -12.82 -7.16
N PHE A 54 0.76 -12.38 -7.57
CA PHE A 54 1.10 -10.96 -7.65
C PHE A 54 0.47 -10.27 -8.85
N ALA A 55 -0.15 -9.12 -8.62
CA ALA A 55 -0.51 -8.15 -9.64
C ALA A 55 0.08 -6.77 -9.28
N PRO A 56 0.72 -6.06 -10.23
CA PRO A 56 1.26 -4.74 -9.95
C PRO A 56 0.13 -3.70 -9.82
N TRP A 57 0.32 -2.76 -8.91
CA TRP A 57 -0.52 -1.56 -8.76
C TRP A 57 0.36 -0.33 -8.54
N TRP A 58 -0.18 0.86 -8.79
CA TRP A 58 0.41 2.13 -8.40
C TRP A 58 -0.70 3.16 -8.20
N GLY A 59 -0.49 4.11 -7.30
CA GLY A 59 -1.54 5.01 -6.84
C GLY A 59 -2.29 5.77 -7.93
N GLN A 60 -1.62 6.16 -9.02
CA GLN A 60 -2.23 6.95 -10.10
C GLN A 60 -3.15 6.17 -11.04
N LYS A 61 -3.28 4.85 -10.89
CA LYS A 61 -4.26 4.07 -11.66
C LYS A 61 -5.69 4.46 -11.31
N ASP A 62 -6.61 4.36 -12.28
CA ASP A 62 -8.03 4.51 -11.99
C ASP A 62 -8.47 3.34 -11.09
N PRO A 63 -9.01 3.58 -9.88
CA PRO A 63 -9.50 2.52 -9.00
C PRO A 63 -10.54 1.60 -9.65
N LYS A 64 -11.24 2.06 -10.71
CA LYS A 64 -12.18 1.25 -11.49
C LYS A 64 -11.50 0.11 -12.28
N GLU A 65 -10.18 0.18 -12.47
CA GLU A 65 -9.39 -0.90 -13.05
C GLU A 65 -9.24 -2.10 -12.11
N LEU A 66 -9.48 -1.94 -10.80
CA LEU A 66 -9.50 -3.05 -9.86
C LEU A 66 -10.79 -3.86 -10.04
N PRO A 67 -10.70 -5.17 -10.36
CA PRO A 67 -11.86 -6.03 -10.35
C PRO A 67 -12.51 -6.02 -8.96
N LYS A 68 -13.84 -6.03 -8.94
CA LYS A 68 -14.62 -6.10 -7.70
C LYS A 68 -14.26 -7.37 -6.92
N GLY A 69 -14.14 -7.24 -5.60
CA GLY A 69 -13.70 -8.30 -4.70
C GLY A 69 -12.17 -8.50 -4.65
N SER A 70 -11.39 -7.71 -5.38
CA SER A 70 -9.92 -7.82 -5.35
C SER A 70 -9.34 -7.37 -4.02
N TYR A 71 -8.19 -7.94 -3.67
CA TYR A 71 -7.35 -7.44 -2.60
C TYR A 71 -6.32 -6.46 -3.13
N LEU A 72 -6.13 -5.35 -2.42
CA LEU A 72 -5.10 -4.36 -2.69
C LEU A 72 -4.23 -4.18 -1.43
N ALA A 73 -2.95 -4.51 -1.53
CA ALA A 73 -1.95 -4.24 -0.50
C ALA A 73 -1.16 -2.97 -0.86
N VAL A 74 -1.13 -2.00 0.06
CA VAL A 74 -0.42 -0.73 -0.16
C VAL A 74 0.52 -0.48 1.01
N SER A 75 1.77 -0.13 0.71
CA SER A 75 2.69 0.33 1.75
C SER A 75 2.19 1.62 2.40
N VAL A 76 2.30 1.70 3.72
CA VAL A 76 1.85 2.85 4.51
C VAL A 76 2.54 4.14 4.06
N THR A 77 3.81 4.08 3.64
CA THR A 77 4.53 5.22 3.05
C THR A 77 3.80 5.81 1.84
N PHE A 78 3.35 4.96 0.90
CA PHE A 78 2.59 5.40 -0.27
C PHE A 78 1.17 5.84 0.10
N LEU A 79 0.53 5.21 1.08
CA LEU A 79 -0.76 5.68 1.60
C LEU A 79 -0.66 7.09 2.20
N GLN A 80 0.39 7.38 2.97
CA GLN A 80 0.60 8.70 3.58
C GLN A 80 0.86 9.77 2.53
N GLY A 81 1.78 9.51 1.59
CA GLY A 81 2.07 10.44 0.49
C GLY A 81 0.85 10.65 -0.42
N GLY A 82 0.14 9.57 -0.77
CA GLY A 82 -1.01 9.59 -1.66
C GLY A 82 -2.31 10.13 -1.06
N ARG A 83 -2.35 10.36 0.26
CA ARG A 83 -3.48 11.02 0.96
C ARG A 83 -3.10 12.40 1.48
N GLY A 84 -1.87 12.85 1.25
CA GLY A 84 -1.44 14.19 1.63
C GLY A 84 -2.08 15.26 0.76
N GLU A 85 -2.32 16.43 1.34
CA GLU A 85 -2.72 17.64 0.61
C GLU A 85 -1.47 18.33 0.02
N PRO A 86 -1.53 18.89 -1.19
CA PRO A 86 -0.42 19.61 -1.78
C PRO A 86 -0.16 20.92 -1.04
N GLY A 87 1.08 21.15 -0.62
CA GLY A 87 1.53 22.45 -0.12
C GLY A 87 1.79 23.46 -1.25
N PRO A 88 1.94 24.76 -0.94
CA PRO A 88 2.29 25.77 -1.94
C PRO A 88 3.58 25.39 -2.69
N GLY A 89 3.51 25.32 -4.03
CA GLY A 89 4.63 24.94 -4.89
C GLY A 89 4.87 23.43 -5.03
N PHE A 90 3.97 22.58 -4.52
CA PHE A 90 4.05 21.13 -4.73
C PHE A 90 3.33 20.73 -6.03
N GLU A 91 4.10 20.24 -7.02
CA GLU A 91 3.59 19.94 -8.36
C GLU A 91 3.35 18.44 -8.62
N GLN A 92 3.66 17.58 -7.66
CA GLN A 92 3.49 16.14 -7.83
C GLN A 92 2.04 15.72 -7.58
N PRO A 93 1.59 14.61 -8.20
CA PRO A 93 0.26 14.05 -7.96
C PRO A 93 0.01 13.77 -6.47
N THR A 94 -1.14 14.19 -5.97
CA THR A 94 -1.62 13.96 -4.58
C THR A 94 -3.04 13.38 -4.61
N GLY A 95 -3.55 12.94 -3.46
CA GLY A 95 -4.92 12.45 -3.32
C GLY A 95 -5.24 11.10 -4.01
N TYR A 96 -4.27 10.47 -4.66
CA TYR A 96 -4.46 9.23 -5.43
C TYR A 96 -4.83 7.99 -4.59
N TYR A 97 -4.70 8.07 -3.26
CA TYR A 97 -5.19 7.07 -2.31
C TYR A 97 -6.29 7.58 -1.37
N GLN A 98 -6.88 8.74 -1.65
CA GLN A 98 -7.96 9.31 -0.83
C GLN A 98 -9.20 8.41 -0.81
N TRP A 99 -9.50 7.74 -1.93
CA TRP A 99 -10.63 6.83 -2.05
C TRP A 99 -10.54 5.62 -1.11
N LEU A 100 -9.34 5.20 -0.70
CA LEU A 100 -9.15 4.14 0.30
C LEU A 100 -9.55 4.58 1.72
N SER A 101 -9.83 5.87 1.98
CA SER A 101 -10.35 6.34 3.27
C SER A 101 -11.75 5.81 3.58
N PHE A 102 -12.49 5.39 2.55
CA PHE A 102 -13.80 4.76 2.67
C PHE A 102 -13.74 3.24 2.94
N TYR A 103 -12.53 2.69 3.08
CA TYR A 103 -12.32 1.27 3.32
C TYR A 103 -11.55 1.05 4.62
N GLN A 104 -11.98 0.09 5.43
CA GLN A 104 -11.18 -0.41 6.54
C GLN A 104 -10.19 -1.48 6.04
N PRO A 105 -8.92 -1.44 6.44
CA PRO A 105 -7.97 -2.48 6.06
C PRO A 105 -8.38 -3.81 6.71
N VAL A 106 -8.50 -4.86 5.89
CA VAL A 106 -8.80 -6.23 6.34
C VAL A 106 -7.59 -6.91 6.97
N ALA A 107 -6.38 -6.39 6.73
CA ALA A 107 -5.16 -6.79 7.42
C ALA A 107 -4.13 -5.66 7.47
N LYS A 108 -3.29 -5.69 8.51
CA LYS A 108 -2.11 -4.82 8.66
C LYS A 108 -0.90 -5.72 8.83
N ILE A 109 -0.03 -5.76 7.82
CA ILE A 109 1.15 -6.63 7.80
C ILE A 109 2.36 -5.81 8.24
N GLY A 110 2.98 -6.22 9.35
CA GLY A 110 4.20 -5.59 9.87
C GLY A 110 4.06 -4.10 10.23
N TYR A 111 2.83 -3.56 10.24
CA TYR A 111 2.52 -2.12 10.30
C TYR A 111 3.04 -1.28 9.13
N SER A 112 3.63 -1.90 8.10
CA SER A 112 4.19 -1.23 6.92
C SER A 112 3.35 -1.44 5.66
N ILE A 113 2.49 -2.47 5.61
CA ILE A 113 1.60 -2.77 4.47
C ILE A 113 0.18 -2.95 4.99
N PHE A 114 -0.77 -2.19 4.44
CA PHE A 114 -2.20 -2.35 4.72
C PHE A 114 -2.86 -3.04 3.54
N VAL A 115 -3.69 -4.05 3.83
CA VAL A 115 -4.46 -4.78 2.83
C VAL A 115 -5.93 -4.36 2.91
N TYR A 116 -6.51 -4.02 1.77
CA TYR A 116 -7.91 -3.65 1.60
C TYR A 116 -8.59 -4.69 0.72
N GLN A 117 -9.86 -4.97 0.99
CA GLN A 117 -10.73 -5.70 0.07
C GLN A 117 -11.62 -4.67 -0.64
N ILE A 118 -11.55 -4.64 -1.97
CA ILE A 118 -12.20 -3.61 -2.78
C ILE A 118 -13.54 -4.17 -3.30
N ASP A 119 -14.63 -3.85 -2.62
CA ASP A 119 -16.01 -4.21 -2.99
C ASP A 119 -16.76 -2.94 -3.46
N PRO A 120 -17.67 -2.99 -4.47
CA PRO A 120 -18.51 -1.86 -4.91
C PRO A 120 -19.25 -1.07 -3.83
N ALA A 121 -19.47 -1.63 -2.64
CA ALA A 121 -19.99 -0.88 -1.51
C ALA A 121 -18.85 -0.65 -0.51
N PRO A 122 -18.28 0.57 -0.40
CA PRO A 122 -17.51 0.91 0.79
C PRO A 122 -18.40 0.63 2.01
N LEU A 123 -17.80 0.08 3.07
CA LEU A 123 -18.49 -0.06 4.35
C LEU A 123 -18.89 1.35 4.78
N LEU A 124 -20.14 1.74 4.52
CA LEU A 124 -20.70 2.98 5.02
C LEU A 124 -20.66 2.91 6.55
N PRO A 125 -20.30 4.02 7.23
CA PRO A 125 -20.35 4.08 8.69
C PRO A 125 -21.75 3.79 9.23
#